data_AF-A0A833YG24-F1
#
_entry.id   AF-A0A833YG24-F1
#
_cell.length_a   1.000
_cell.length_b   1.000
_cell.length_c   1.000
_cell.angle_alpha   90.00
_cell.angle_beta   90.00
_cell.angle_gamma   90.00
#
_symmetry.space_group_name_H-M   'P 1'
#
loop_
_entity.id
_entity.type
_entity.pdbx_description
1 polymer ?
#
loop_
_entity_poly.entity_id
_entity_poly.type
_entity_poly.pdbx_seq_one_letter_code
_entity_poly.pdbx_strand_id
1 'polypeptide(L)'
;MDLISLEHSQHLFSRFLSLCLLFAGLGKTAPDPSASVALDGVEVPLGTGISSGVSDTCLLYNEYIVYDTAQVNLKYLLKLKFNFKTSLW
;
A
#
# COMPACT_ATOMS: atom_id res chain seq x y z
N MET A 1 18.77 -6.62 20.18
CA MET A 1 19.77 -5.82 19.45
C MET A 1 19.05 -5.17 18.28
N ASP A 2 18.02 -4.35 18.51
CA ASP A 2 17.02 -4.09 17.44
C ASP A 2 16.50 -2.64 17.43
N LEU A 3 17.34 -1.69 17.82
CA LEU A 3 17.08 -0.25 17.62
C LEU A 3 18.01 0.37 16.55
N ILE A 4 19.04 -0.36 16.10
CA ILE A 4 20.05 0.13 15.15
C ILE A 4 19.62 -0.12 13.68
N SER A 5 18.72 -1.08 13.43
CA SER A 5 18.32 -1.46 12.06
C SER A 5 17.42 -0.41 11.38
N LEU A 6 16.77 0.49 12.13
CA LEU A 6 15.87 1.49 11.54
C LEU A 6 16.61 2.74 11.07
N GLU A 7 17.61 3.22 11.82
CA GLU A 7 18.40 4.42 11.48
C GLU A 7 19.23 4.23 10.21
N HIS A 8 19.85 3.06 10.05
CA HIS A 8 20.61 2.73 8.83
C HIS A 8 19.72 2.66 7.58
N SER A 9 18.46 2.25 7.75
CA SER A 9 17.48 2.19 6.67
C SER A 9 17.04 3.60 6.24
N GLN A 10 16.86 4.55 7.16
CA GLN A 10 16.41 5.91 6.84
C GLN A 10 17.39 6.69 5.94
N HIS A 11 18.69 6.50 6.14
CA HIS A 11 19.72 7.15 5.31
C HIS A 11 19.85 6.55 3.91
N LEU A 12 19.70 5.22 3.78
CA LEU A 12 19.60 4.52 2.49
C LEU A 12 18.32 4.88 1.75
N PHE A 13 17.22 5.05 2.49
CA PHE A 13 15.92 5.44 1.99
C PHE A 13 15.93 6.82 1.35
N SER A 14 16.55 7.81 2.00
CA SER A 14 16.72 9.16 1.45
C SER A 14 17.49 9.19 0.13
N ARG A 15 18.54 8.35 -0.03
CA ARG A 15 19.30 8.25 -1.29
C ARG A 15 18.52 7.52 -2.40
N PHE A 16 17.73 6.51 -2.05
CA PHE A 16 16.87 5.79 -3.00
C PHE A 16 15.73 6.67 -3.54
N LEU A 17 15.18 7.55 -2.69
CA LEU A 17 14.16 8.53 -3.05
C LEU A 17 14.59 9.51 -4.15
N SER A 18 15.89 9.77 -4.30
CA SER A 18 16.38 10.71 -5.32
C SER A 18 16.06 10.27 -6.76
N LEU A 19 15.70 8.99 -6.97
CA LEU A 19 15.32 8.46 -8.29
C LEU A 19 13.89 7.89 -8.31
N CYS A 20 13.31 7.55 -7.15
CA CYS A 20 11.99 6.93 -7.06
C CYS A 20 10.97 7.89 -6.44
N LEU A 21 9.89 8.16 -7.18
CA LEU A 21 8.86 9.13 -6.81
C LEU A 21 7.87 8.61 -5.73
N LEU A 22 7.89 7.32 -5.40
CA LEU A 22 7.02 6.72 -4.39
C LEU A 22 7.69 5.50 -3.73
N PHE A 23 7.24 5.16 -2.53
CA PHE A 23 7.60 3.92 -1.86
C PHE A 23 6.42 2.94 -1.87
N ALA A 24 6.69 1.68 -2.21
CA ALA A 24 5.72 0.60 -2.18
C ALA A 24 6.18 -0.46 -1.17
N GLY A 25 5.48 -0.55 -0.03
CA GLY A 25 5.62 -1.65 0.91
C GLY A 25 4.83 -2.84 0.40
N LEU A 26 5.50 -3.96 0.13
CA LEU A 26 4.86 -5.16 -0.40
C LEU A 26 4.44 -6.10 0.74
N GLY A 27 3.15 -6.40 0.81
CA GLY A 27 2.56 -7.34 1.77
C GLY A 27 2.35 -8.73 1.19
N LYS A 28 1.93 -9.67 2.05
CA LYS A 28 1.67 -11.07 1.67
C LYS A 28 0.44 -11.25 0.78
N THR A 29 -0.48 -10.28 0.78
CA THR A 29 -1.73 -10.30 0.02
C THR A 29 -1.85 -9.06 -0.85
N ALA A 30 -2.20 -9.25 -2.12
CA ALA A 30 -2.42 -8.18 -3.09
C ALA A 30 -3.72 -8.45 -3.87
N PRO A 31 -4.40 -7.43 -4.40
CA PRO A 31 -5.55 -7.62 -5.28
C PRO A 31 -5.14 -8.37 -6.55
N ASP A 32 -5.99 -9.27 -7.04
CA ASP A 32 -5.78 -9.98 -8.30
C ASP A 32 -5.61 -8.98 -9.46
N PRO A 33 -4.44 -8.94 -10.12
CA PRO A 33 -4.16 -7.97 -11.18
C PRO A 33 -5.06 -8.16 -12.40
N SER A 34 -5.57 -9.39 -12.63
CA SER A 34 -6.43 -9.70 -13.77
C SER A 34 -7.82 -9.03 -13.70
N ALA A 35 -8.22 -8.61 -12.50
CA ALA A 35 -9.49 -7.94 -12.23
C ALA A 35 -9.36 -6.41 -12.11
N SER A 36 -8.22 -5.84 -12.52
CA SER A 36 -8.02 -4.39 -12.57
C SER A 36 -8.86 -3.77 -13.70
N VAL A 37 -9.40 -2.57 -13.44
CA VAL A 37 -10.23 -1.85 -14.40
C VAL A 37 -9.74 -0.41 -14.53
N ALA A 38 -9.66 0.09 -15.76
CA ALA A 38 -9.40 1.50 -16.03
C ALA A 38 -10.67 2.34 -15.78
N LEU A 39 -10.56 3.35 -14.93
CA LEU A 39 -11.60 4.35 -14.68
C LEU A 39 -11.02 5.74 -14.85
N ASP A 40 -11.58 6.53 -15.78
CA ASP A 40 -11.13 7.90 -16.08
C ASP A 40 -9.61 8.03 -16.35
N GLY A 41 -9.04 7.00 -16.98
CA GLY A 41 -7.60 6.93 -17.29
C GLY A 41 -6.69 6.52 -16.11
N VAL A 42 -7.27 6.06 -15.00
CA VAL A 42 -6.55 5.54 -13.82
C VAL A 42 -6.89 4.07 -13.60
N GLU A 43 -5.89 3.25 -13.30
CA GLU A 43 -6.08 1.84 -12.95
C GLU A 43 -6.67 1.68 -11.54
N VAL A 44 -7.78 0.95 -11.41
CA VAL A 44 -8.44 0.65 -10.15
C VAL A 44 -8.29 -0.84 -9.83
N PRO A 45 -7.56 -1.21 -8.75
CA PRO A 45 -7.37 -2.60 -8.38
C PRO A 45 -8.59 -3.16 -7.63
N LEU A 46 -9.58 -3.66 -8.37
CA LEU A 46 -10.83 -4.23 -7.83
C LEU A 46 -10.74 -5.71 -7.45
N GLY A 47 -9.64 -6.39 -7.79
CA GLY A 47 -9.49 -7.82 -7.58
C GLY A 47 -9.62 -8.26 -6.12
N THR A 48 -10.07 -9.50 -5.92
CA THR A 48 -10.05 -10.13 -4.60
C THR A 48 -8.60 -10.30 -4.12
N GLY A 49 -8.40 -10.31 -2.80
CA GLY A 49 -7.06 -10.49 -2.23
C GLY A 49 -6.53 -11.90 -2.50
N ILE A 50 -5.44 -11.99 -3.25
CA ILE A 50 -4.69 -13.22 -3.54
C ILE A 50 -3.29 -13.14 -2.90
N SER A 51 -2.63 -14.29 -2.73
CA SER A 51 -1.25 -14.30 -2.25
C SER A 51 -0.33 -13.60 -3.26
N SER A 52 0.48 -12.66 -2.78
CA SER A 52 1.41 -11.89 -3.61
C SER A 52 2.70 -12.64 -3.95
N GLY A 53 2.96 -13.79 -3.31
CA GLY A 53 4.22 -14.53 -3.44
C GLY A 53 5.43 -13.86 -2.74
N VAL A 54 5.23 -12.74 -2.05
CA VAL A 54 6.28 -12.04 -1.32
C VAL A 54 6.59 -12.78 -0.02
N SER A 55 7.82 -13.28 0.09
CA SER A 55 8.39 -13.87 1.31
C SER A 55 9.06 -12.78 2.16
N ASP A 56 9.29 -13.06 3.46
CA ASP A 56 10.03 -12.20 4.38
C ASP A 56 9.52 -10.75 4.50
N THR A 57 8.20 -10.58 4.45
CA THR A 57 7.53 -9.30 4.75
C THR A 57 6.76 -9.36 6.06
N CYS A 58 6.85 -8.26 6.82
CA CYS A 58 6.04 -8.03 8.02
C CYS A 58 4.63 -7.52 7.69
N LEU A 59 4.37 -7.12 6.44
CA LEU A 59 3.11 -6.53 6.01
C LEU A 59 2.13 -7.62 5.54
N LEU A 60 0.88 -7.52 5.99
CA LEU A 60 -0.19 -8.40 5.50
C LEU A 60 -0.71 -7.97 4.12
N TYR A 61 -0.75 -6.66 3.86
CA TYR A 61 -1.27 -6.05 2.63
C TYR A 61 -0.28 -4.99 2.11
N ASN A 62 -0.40 -4.62 0.84
CA ASN A 62 0.44 -3.59 0.24
C ASN A 62 0.12 -2.20 0.80
N GLU A 63 1.14 -1.37 0.92
CA GLU A 63 1.04 0.04 1.31
C GLU A 63 1.83 0.90 0.33
N TYR A 64 1.30 2.08 -0.01
CA TYR A 64 1.95 3.02 -0.93
C TYR A 64 2.11 4.38 -0.24
N ILE A 65 3.34 4.89 -0.23
CA ILE A 65 3.70 6.15 0.42
C ILE A 65 4.25 7.10 -0.65
N VAL A 66 3.63 8.27 -0.75
CA VAL A 66 4.09 9.38 -1.59
C VAL A 66 4.65 10.49 -0.69
N TYR A 67 5.66 11.21 -1.20
CA TYR A 67 6.37 12.24 -0.43
C TYR A 67 5.99 13.66 -0.84
N ASP A 68 5.53 13.85 -2.08
CA ASP A 68 5.05 15.13 -2.58
C ASP A 68 3.52 15.11 -2.68
N THR A 69 2.88 16.12 -2.08
CA THR A 69 1.44 16.29 -2.11
C THR A 69 0.92 16.58 -3.52
N ALA A 70 1.75 17.13 -4.41
CA ALA A 70 1.40 17.36 -5.81
C ALA A 70 1.12 16.06 -6.58
N GLN A 71 1.55 14.90 -6.06
CA GLN A 71 1.29 13.59 -6.66
C GLN A 71 -0.11 13.03 -6.34
N VAL A 72 -0.85 13.66 -5.41
CA VAL A 72 -2.15 13.17 -4.93
C VAL A 72 -3.29 14.06 -5.45
N ASN A 73 -4.31 13.44 -6.04
CA ASN A 73 -5.53 14.11 -6.48
C ASN A 73 -6.75 13.37 -5.92
N LEU A 74 -7.44 13.97 -4.93
CA LEU A 74 -8.63 13.38 -4.31
C LEU A 74 -9.81 13.39 -5.29
N LYS A 75 -10.32 12.21 -5.66
CA LYS A 75 -11.40 12.05 -6.66
C LYS A 75 -12.80 11.85 -6.06
N TYR A 76 -12.89 11.11 -4.96
CA TYR A 76 -14.17 10.70 -4.38
C TYR A 76 -14.15 10.82 -2.86
N LEU A 77 -15.31 11.07 -2.27
CA LEU A 77 -15.55 11.03 -0.84
C LEU A 77 -16.65 10.00 -0.56
N LEU A 78 -16.32 8.96 0.20
CA LEU A 78 -17.25 7.89 0.52
C LEU A 78 -17.89 8.11 1.89
N LYS A 79 -19.22 8.09 1.95
CA LYS A 79 -19.97 8.00 3.21
C LYS A 79 -20.28 6.54 3.49
N LEU A 80 -19.57 5.95 4.45
CA LEU A 80 -19.71 4.54 4.81
C LEU A 80 -20.57 4.36 6.06
N LYS A 81 -21.42 3.32 6.07
CA LYS A 81 -22.10 2.83 7.26
C LYS A 81 -21.49 1.47 7.63
N PHE A 82 -20.75 1.44 8.73
CA PHE A 82 -20.16 0.21 9.24
C PHE A 82 -21.23 -0.60 9.98
N ASN A 83 -21.58 -1.77 9.44
CA ASN A 83 -22.50 -2.71 10.08
C ASN A 83 -21.66 -3.81 10.77
N PHE A 84 -21.28 -3.57 12.02
CA PHE A 84 -20.49 -4.52 12.79
C PHE A 84 -21.30 -5.79 13.07
N LYS A 85 -20.69 -6.96 12.84
CA LYS A 85 -21.27 -8.23 13.29
C LYS A 85 -20.97 -8.35 14.78
N THR A 86 -22.00 -8.38 15.61
CA THR A 86 -21.86 -8.64 17.04
C THR A 86 -21.47 -10.09 17.26
N SER A 87 -20.18 -10.35 17.43
CA SER A 87 -19.71 -11.36 18.38
C SER A 87 -18.86 -10.62 19.39
N LEU A 88 -19.54 -10.08 20.40
CA LEU A 88 -18.87 -9.79 21.66
C LEU A 88 -18.50 -11.17 22.20
N TRP A 89 -17.23 -11.53 21.98
CA TRP A 89 -16.55 -12.78 22.38
C TRP A 89 -17.08 -14.09 21.79
#